data_AF-A0A948WMW6-F1
#
_entry.id   AF-A0A948WMW6-F1
#
_cell.length_a   1.000
_cell.length_b   1.000
_cell.length_c   1.000
_cell.angle_alpha   90.00
_cell.angle_beta   90.00
_cell.angle_gamma   90.00
#
_symmetry.space_group_name_H-M   'P 1'
#
loop_
_entity.id
_entity.type
_entity.pdbx_description
1 polymer ?
#
loop_
_entity_poly.entity_id
_entity_poly.type
_entity_poly.pdbx_seq_one_letter_code
_entity_poly.pdbx_strand_id
1 'polypeptide(L)'
;MSLRTTALHANHLRLGAKMVPFGGWDMPVAYPTGTIVEHMACRESAVMFDVSHLGTVRVEGPDAFARLQEVLTNDLTKISVGRAQYTHLLDPSDASVVDDIIVWWVDEEVFDVMPNASNTERALRYLGGRDTTATRTVIAVQGPDTR
;
A
#
# COMPACT_ATOMS: atom_id res chain seq x y z
N MET A 1 -0.47 20.73 -10.99
CA MET A 1 0.57 19.68 -10.84
C MET A 1 0.16 18.49 -11.70
N SER A 2 1.09 17.84 -12.39
CA SER A 2 0.82 16.60 -13.13
C SER A 2 0.63 15.43 -12.17
N LEU A 3 -0.29 14.51 -12.46
CA LEU A 3 -0.47 13.28 -11.68
C LEU A 3 0.71 12.32 -11.85
N ARG A 4 1.02 11.55 -10.81
CA ARG A 4 1.98 10.43 -10.88
C ARG A 4 1.36 9.27 -11.65
N THR A 5 2.18 8.46 -12.32
CA THR A 5 1.73 7.29 -13.09
C THR A 5 2.46 6.03 -12.64
N THR A 6 1.77 4.89 -12.63
CA THR A 6 2.38 3.60 -12.32
C THR A 6 3.16 3.07 -13.52
N ALA A 7 4.02 2.07 -13.30
CA ALA A 7 4.71 1.38 -14.38
C ALA A 7 3.75 0.69 -15.38
N LEU A 8 2.50 0.45 -14.98
CA LEU A 8 1.47 -0.20 -15.80
C LEU A 8 0.51 0.80 -16.47
N HIS A 9 0.72 2.11 -16.31
CA HIS A 9 -0.15 3.15 -16.86
C HIS A 9 -0.44 2.98 -18.36
N ALA A 10 0.59 2.74 -19.17
CA ALA A 10 0.43 2.51 -20.60
C ALA A 10 -0.40 1.24 -20.92
N ASN A 11 -0.33 0.20 -20.07
CA ASN A 11 -1.16 -0.99 -20.22
C ASN A 11 -2.63 -0.69 -19.89
N HIS A 12 -2.89 0.09 -18.84
CA HIS A 12 -4.26 0.52 -18.50
C HIS A 12 -4.92 1.27 -19.66
N LEU A 13 -4.19 2.22 -20.27
CA LEU A 13 -4.68 2.95 -21.44
C LEU A 13 -4.96 2.02 -22.62
N ARG A 14 -4.06 1.08 -22.91
CA ARG A 14 -4.22 0.10 -23.99
C ARG A 14 -5.42 -0.83 -23.79
N LEU A 15 -5.76 -1.14 -22.54
CA LEU A 15 -6.92 -1.95 -22.17
C LEU A 15 -8.23 -1.14 -22.12
N GLY A 16 -8.19 0.15 -22.44
CA GLY A 16 -9.37 1.01 -22.44
C GLY A 16 -9.86 1.38 -21.04
N ALA A 17 -8.97 1.38 -20.04
CA ALA A 17 -9.33 1.79 -18.69
C ALA A 17 -9.76 3.26 -18.65
N LYS A 18 -10.80 3.54 -17.86
CA LYS A 18 -11.15 4.89 -17.46
C LYS A 18 -10.20 5.34 -16.35
N MET A 19 -9.32 6.28 -16.67
CA MET A 19 -8.33 6.82 -15.72
C MET A 19 -8.90 7.98 -14.91
N VAL A 20 -8.58 8.05 -13.62
CA VAL A 20 -9.03 9.12 -12.71
C VAL A 20 -7.92 9.55 -11.74
N PRO A 21 -7.95 10.81 -11.26
CA PRO A 21 -7.10 11.24 -10.16
C PRO A 21 -7.46 10.52 -8.86
N PHE A 22 -6.50 9.82 -8.25
CA PHE A 22 -6.67 9.15 -6.97
C PHE A 22 -5.37 9.22 -6.15
N GLY A 23 -5.39 9.86 -4.97
CA GLY A 23 -4.21 9.96 -4.09
C GLY A 23 -2.98 10.65 -4.73
N GLY A 24 -3.19 11.54 -5.70
CA GLY A 24 -2.10 12.17 -6.48
C GLY A 24 -1.54 11.30 -7.61
N TRP A 25 -2.18 10.18 -7.93
CA TRP A 25 -1.87 9.28 -9.03
C TRP A 25 -2.99 9.27 -10.08
N ASP A 26 -2.65 8.92 -11.31
CA ASP A 26 -3.60 8.64 -12.39
C ASP A 26 -3.86 7.12 -12.45
N MET A 27 -5.01 6.69 -11.93
CA MET A 27 -5.32 5.27 -11.68
C MET A 27 -6.56 4.81 -12.44
N PRO A 28 -6.63 3.52 -12.85
CA PRO A 28 -7.81 2.97 -13.52
C PRO A 28 -8.96 2.79 -12.51
N VAL A 29 -10.13 3.39 -12.77
CA VAL A 29 -11.34 3.19 -11.95
C VAL A 29 -12.23 2.05 -12.45
N ALA A 30 -12.18 1.76 -13.75
CA ALA A 30 -12.92 0.69 -14.40
C ALA A 30 -12.36 0.45 -15.81
N TYR A 31 -12.57 -0.74 -16.33
CA TYR A 31 -12.32 -1.19 -17.71
C TYR A 31 -13.65 -1.26 -18.49
N PRO A 32 -13.62 -1.50 -19.83
CA PRO A 32 -14.82 -1.41 -20.67
C PRO A 32 -15.99 -2.30 -20.28
N THR A 33 -15.74 -3.40 -19.55
CA THR A 33 -16.78 -4.30 -19.04
C THR A 33 -17.61 -3.70 -17.90
N GLY A 34 -17.09 -2.68 -17.21
CA GLY A 34 -17.75 -1.99 -16.12
C GLY A 34 -17.52 -2.60 -14.74
N THR A 35 -17.70 -1.77 -13.71
CA THR A 35 -17.37 -2.09 -12.30
C THR A 35 -18.15 -3.27 -11.73
N ILE A 36 -19.41 -3.45 -12.13
CA ILE A 36 -20.22 -4.58 -11.66
C ILE A 36 -19.62 -5.91 -12.16
N VAL A 37 -19.23 -5.97 -13.43
CA VAL A 37 -18.62 -7.17 -14.02
C VAL A 37 -17.27 -7.47 -13.37
N GLU A 38 -16.44 -6.44 -13.15
CA GLU A 38 -15.15 -6.58 -12.44
C GLU A 38 -15.33 -7.07 -10.99
N HIS A 39 -16.33 -6.53 -10.29
CA HIS A 39 -16.65 -6.95 -8.93
C HIS A 39 -17.05 -8.43 -8.88
N MET A 40 -17.95 -8.85 -9.77
CA MET A 40 -18.40 -10.24 -9.83
C MET A 40 -17.25 -11.18 -10.24
N ALA A 41 -16.42 -10.79 -11.20
CA ALA A 41 -15.24 -11.58 -11.59
C ALA A 41 -14.29 -11.81 -10.41
N CYS A 42 -14.09 -10.82 -9.54
CA CYS A 42 -13.28 -10.97 -8.32
C CYS A 42 -13.90 -11.94 -7.32
N ARG A 43 -15.24 -12.05 -7.28
CA ARG A 43 -15.96 -12.96 -6.39
C ARG A 43 -16.02 -14.39 -6.94
N GLU A 44 -16.09 -14.53 -8.26
CA GLU A 44 -16.39 -15.79 -8.93
C GLU A 44 -15.16 -16.46 -9.54
N SER A 45 -14.05 -15.74 -9.76
CA SER A 45 -12.84 -16.29 -10.36
C SER A 45 -11.54 -15.62 -9.86
N ALA A 46 -10.74 -15.00 -10.74
CA ALA A 46 -9.51 -14.30 -10.39
C ALA A 46 -9.42 -12.95 -11.11
N VAL A 47 -9.03 -11.91 -10.38
CA VAL A 47 -8.86 -10.55 -10.88
C VAL A 47 -7.52 -9.98 -10.41
N MET A 48 -6.91 -9.16 -11.26
CA MET A 48 -5.66 -8.46 -10.99
C MET A 48 -5.92 -6.97 -10.78
N PHE A 49 -5.41 -6.41 -9.69
CA PHE A 49 -5.47 -4.99 -9.37
C PHE A 49 -4.06 -4.40 -9.35
N ASP A 50 -3.85 -3.28 -10.07
CA ASP A 50 -2.67 -2.45 -9.91
C ASP A 50 -2.84 -1.56 -8.68
N VAL A 51 -2.15 -1.92 -7.60
CA VAL A 51 -2.14 -1.18 -6.33
C VAL A 51 -0.78 -0.52 -6.07
N SER A 52 0.00 -0.29 -7.12
CA SER A 52 1.35 0.30 -7.04
C SER A 52 1.37 1.74 -6.53
N HIS A 53 0.22 2.40 -6.47
CA HIS A 53 0.06 3.74 -5.90
C HIS A 53 0.09 3.74 -4.36
N LEU A 54 -0.13 2.59 -3.71
CA LEU A 54 0.05 2.45 -2.27
C LEU A 54 1.52 2.67 -1.92
N GLY A 55 1.74 3.50 -0.90
CA GLY A 55 3.08 3.89 -0.51
C GLY A 55 3.91 2.70 -0.01
N THR A 56 5.22 2.83 -0.10
CA THR A 56 6.16 2.05 0.71
C THR A 56 7.05 3.01 1.48
N VAL A 57 7.14 2.80 2.78
CA VAL A 57 8.22 3.36 3.58
C VAL A 57 9.04 2.20 4.10
N ARG A 58 10.28 2.08 3.62
CA ARG A 58 11.24 1.12 4.18
C ARG A 58 11.86 1.71 5.44
N VAL A 59 11.63 1.05 6.56
CA VAL A 59 12.16 1.39 7.86
C VAL A 59 13.18 0.32 8.22
N GLU A 60 14.44 0.73 8.38
CA GLU A 60 15.57 -0.19 8.54
C GLU A 60 16.53 0.27 9.66
N GLY A 61 17.23 -0.70 10.27
CA GLY A 61 18.23 -0.49 11.32
C GLY A 61 17.83 -1.00 12.72
N PRO A 62 18.76 -0.98 13.68
CA PRO A 62 18.60 -1.65 14.98
C PRO A 62 17.50 -1.06 15.87
N ASP A 63 17.08 0.18 15.61
CA ASP A 63 16.00 0.86 16.33
C ASP A 63 14.66 0.84 15.57
N ALA A 64 14.61 0.26 14.35
CA ALA A 64 13.42 0.26 13.51
C ALA A 64 12.20 -0.34 14.21
N PHE A 65 12.37 -1.50 14.86
CA PHE A 65 11.28 -2.15 15.61
C PHE A 65 10.74 -1.26 16.72
N ALA A 66 11.62 -0.66 17.52
CA ALA A 66 11.23 0.20 18.63
C ALA A 66 10.48 1.45 18.16
N ARG A 67 10.98 2.11 17.10
CA ARG A 67 10.30 3.28 16.49
C ARG A 67 8.91 2.92 15.98
N LEU A 68 8.77 1.78 15.30
CA LEU A 68 7.46 1.32 14.85
C LEU A 68 6.54 1.06 16.05
N GLN A 69 6.99 0.32 17.06
CA GLN A 69 6.16 0.01 18.23
C GLN A 69 5.67 1.22 19.01
N GLU A 70 6.37 2.36 18.96
CA GLU A 70 6.00 3.57 19.69
C GLU A 70 4.73 4.24 19.16
N VAL A 71 4.46 4.15 17.85
CA VAL A 71 3.42 4.93 17.16
C VAL A 71 2.29 4.10 16.56
N LEU A 72 2.34 2.77 16.75
CA LEU A 72 1.37 1.82 16.20
C LEU A 72 0.40 1.33 17.27
N THR A 73 -0.85 1.09 16.86
CA THR A 73 -1.88 0.58 17.78
C THR A 73 -1.73 -0.90 18.10
N ASN A 74 -1.27 -1.70 17.14
CA ASN A 74 -1.10 -3.14 17.31
C ASN A 74 0.34 -3.48 17.67
N ASP A 75 0.47 -4.51 18.51
CA ASP A 75 1.74 -5.04 18.99
C ASP A 75 2.42 -5.94 17.93
N LEU A 76 3.52 -5.44 17.38
CA LEU A 76 4.34 -6.13 16.39
C LEU A 76 5.06 -7.36 16.96
N THR A 77 5.19 -7.54 18.28
CA THR A 77 5.75 -8.79 18.85
C THR A 77 4.87 -10.01 18.58
N LYS A 78 3.62 -9.80 18.14
CA LYS A 78 2.68 -10.87 17.74
C LYS A 78 2.96 -11.44 16.36
N ILE A 79 3.87 -10.85 15.59
CA ILE A 79 4.35 -11.37 14.31
C ILE A 79 5.87 -11.52 14.33
N SER A 80 6.43 -12.08 13.27
CA SER A 80 7.87 -12.29 13.09
C SER A 80 8.26 -12.06 11.64
N VAL A 81 9.56 -12.14 11.33
CA VAL A 81 10.09 -12.06 9.95
C VAL A 81 9.29 -12.96 8.99
N GLY A 82 8.98 -12.42 7.82
CA GLY A 82 8.16 -13.07 6.79
C GLY A 82 6.65 -12.95 7.01
N ARG A 83 6.20 -12.21 8.03
CA ARG A 83 4.78 -11.95 8.31
C ARG A 83 4.44 -10.47 8.14
N ALA A 84 3.15 -10.20 8.00
CA ALA A 84 2.61 -8.86 7.94
C ALA A 84 1.51 -8.66 8.98
N GLN A 85 1.34 -7.43 9.44
CA GLN A 85 0.29 -7.05 10.39
C GLN A 85 -0.37 -5.74 9.95
N TYR A 86 -1.70 -5.73 9.91
CA TYR A 86 -2.49 -4.51 9.82
C TYR A 86 -2.49 -3.77 11.15
N THR A 87 -2.38 -2.45 11.13
CA THR A 87 -2.34 -1.59 12.32
C THR A 87 -2.70 -0.15 11.94
N HIS A 88 -2.86 0.74 12.92
CA HIS A 88 -2.99 2.17 12.67
C HIS A 88 -1.72 2.90 13.11
N LEU A 89 -1.29 3.88 12.30
CA LEU A 89 -0.31 4.89 12.67
C LEU A 89 -1.04 6.02 13.39
N LEU A 90 -0.59 6.36 14.59
CA LEU A 90 -1.17 7.46 15.38
C LEU A 90 -0.30 8.70 15.36
N ASP A 91 -0.94 9.87 15.51
CA ASP A 91 -0.24 11.11 15.76
C ASP A 91 0.25 11.12 17.21
N PRO A 92 1.57 11.28 17.49
CA PRO A 92 2.10 11.24 18.84
C PRO A 92 1.58 12.37 19.76
N SER A 93 1.04 13.46 19.19
CA SER A 93 0.58 14.62 19.97
C SER A 93 -0.81 14.45 20.57
N ASP A 94 -1.72 13.76 19.86
CA ASP A 94 -3.12 13.64 20.26
C ASP A 94 -3.72 12.23 20.10
N ALA A 95 -2.92 11.26 19.66
CA ALA A 95 -3.30 9.87 19.39
C ALA A 95 -4.41 9.70 18.34
N SER A 96 -4.66 10.71 17.50
CA SER A 96 -5.55 10.59 16.35
C SER A 96 -4.98 9.65 15.28
N VAL A 97 -5.85 9.00 14.52
CA VAL A 97 -5.41 8.11 13.43
C VAL A 97 -4.86 8.94 12.27
N VAL A 98 -3.59 8.74 11.96
CA VAL A 98 -2.91 9.33 10.80
C VAL A 98 -3.21 8.53 9.54
N ASP A 99 -3.12 7.20 9.64
CA ASP A 99 -3.33 6.26 8.55
C ASP A 99 -3.61 4.85 9.09
N ASP A 100 -4.34 4.04 8.33
CA ASP A 100 -4.32 2.59 8.47
C ASP A 100 -3.26 1.99 7.54
N ILE A 101 -2.42 1.09 8.05
CA ILE A 101 -1.23 0.60 7.35
C ILE A 101 -1.06 -0.90 7.50
N ILE A 102 -0.30 -1.50 6.59
CA ILE A 102 0.22 -2.86 6.73
C ILE A 102 1.73 -2.78 6.91
N VAL A 103 2.24 -3.37 8.00
CA VAL A 103 3.68 -3.54 8.23
C VAL A 103 4.08 -4.93 7.77
N TRP A 104 5.02 -5.03 6.84
CA TRP A 104 5.68 -6.27 6.45
C TRP A 104 7.02 -6.37 7.16
N TRP A 105 7.22 -7.41 7.96
CA TRP A 105 8.51 -7.70 8.59
C TRP A 105 9.36 -8.49 7.60
N VAL A 106 10.24 -7.81 6.88
CA VAL A 106 10.98 -8.37 5.73
C VAL A 106 12.20 -9.14 6.19
N ASP A 107 12.96 -8.58 7.15
CA ASP A 107 14.15 -9.17 7.77
C ASP A 107 14.28 -8.66 9.21
N GLU A 108 15.21 -9.17 10.01
CA GLU A 108 15.33 -8.89 11.46
C GLU A 108 15.22 -7.38 11.79
N GLU A 109 15.88 -6.54 11.00
CA GLU A 109 15.89 -5.08 11.14
C GLU A 109 15.32 -4.35 9.92
N VAL A 110 14.52 -5.01 9.08
CA VAL A 110 13.98 -4.42 7.83
C VAL A 110 12.47 -4.59 7.77
N PHE A 111 11.77 -3.47 7.68
CA PHE A 111 10.31 -3.40 7.63
C PHE A 111 9.86 -2.58 6.43
N ASP A 112 8.91 -3.11 5.66
CA ASP A 112 8.21 -2.33 4.64
C ASP A 112 6.82 -1.96 5.16
N VAL A 113 6.63 -0.68 5.43
CA VAL A 113 5.36 -0.12 5.88
C VAL A 113 4.59 0.39 4.67
N MET A 114 3.35 -0.07 4.49
CA MET A 114 2.49 0.29 3.37
C MET A 114 1.37 1.25 3.80
N PRO A 115 1.57 2.57 3.68
CA PRO A 115 0.52 3.57 3.89
C PRO A 115 -0.40 3.74 2.67
N ASN A 116 -1.54 4.39 2.89
CA ASN A 116 -2.36 4.89 1.80
C ASN A 116 -1.58 5.91 0.95
N ALA A 117 -1.92 5.99 -0.34
CA ALA A 117 -1.20 6.80 -1.33
C ALA A 117 -1.06 8.28 -0.95
N SER A 118 -2.11 8.87 -0.35
CA SER A 118 -2.12 10.28 0.08
C SER A 118 -1.33 10.54 1.36
N ASN A 119 -1.03 9.49 2.13
CA ASN A 119 -0.44 9.59 3.47
C ASN A 119 1.04 9.18 3.50
N THR A 120 1.64 8.80 2.37
CA THR A 120 3.03 8.32 2.29
C THR A 120 4.03 9.33 2.88
N GLU A 121 3.90 10.62 2.56
CA GLU A 121 4.76 11.66 3.13
C GLU A 121 4.56 11.84 4.63
N ARG A 122 3.34 11.65 5.14
CA ARG A 122 3.05 11.71 6.59
C ARG A 122 3.69 10.52 7.29
N ALA A 123 3.51 9.31 6.76
CA ALA A 123 4.12 8.11 7.28
C ALA A 123 5.66 8.24 7.34
N LEU A 124 6.29 8.76 6.29
CA LEU A 124 7.74 9.00 6.27
C LEU A 124 8.18 9.97 7.38
N ARG A 125 7.39 11.00 7.67
CA ARG A 125 7.71 11.96 8.75
C ARG A 125 7.65 11.36 10.14
N TYR A 126 6.66 10.50 10.43
CA TYR A 126 6.54 9.87 11.75
C TYR A 126 7.47 8.68 11.93
N LEU A 127 7.69 7.88 10.88
CA LEU A 127 8.41 6.61 10.96
C LEU A 127 9.90 6.74 10.63
N GLY A 128 10.28 7.81 9.91
CA GLY A 128 11.57 7.91 9.24
C GLY A 128 11.68 6.89 8.09
N GLY A 129 12.92 6.53 7.73
CA GLY A 129 13.20 5.56 6.68
C GLY A 129 13.24 6.20 5.28
N ARG A 130 12.87 5.40 4.27
CA ARG A 130 12.99 5.77 2.85
C ARG A 130 11.73 5.40 2.07
N ASP A 131 11.19 6.36 1.33
CA ASP A 131 10.12 6.09 0.38
C ASP A 131 10.67 5.25 -0.79
N THR A 132 10.15 4.03 -0.95
CA THR A 132 10.54 3.11 -2.03
C THR A 132 9.38 2.85 -3.01
N THR A 133 8.30 3.61 -2.94
CA THR A 133 7.08 3.45 -3.75
C THR A 133 7.41 3.38 -5.24
N ALA A 134 8.24 4.29 -5.74
CA ALA A 134 8.61 4.36 -7.15
C ALA A 134 9.53 3.22 -7.64
N THR A 135 10.08 2.42 -6.73
CA THR A 135 11.03 1.34 -7.07
C THR A 135 10.36 -0.01 -7.29
N ARG A 136 9.04 -0.09 -7.11
CA ARG A 136 8.28 -1.34 -7.17
C ARG A 136 6.99 -1.18 -7.98
N THR A 137 6.44 -2.33 -8.35
CA THR A 137 5.07 -2.46 -8.84
C THR A 137 4.38 -3.47 -7.92
N VAL A 138 3.20 -3.12 -7.43
CA VAL A 138 2.43 -3.98 -6.52
C VAL A 138 1.16 -4.39 -7.23
N ILE A 139 1.02 -5.70 -7.41
CA ILE A 139 -0.15 -6.32 -8.00
C ILE A 139 -0.86 -7.14 -6.94
N ALA A 140 -2.13 -6.86 -6.72
CA ALA A 140 -3.00 -7.73 -5.94
C ALA A 140 -3.75 -8.66 -6.89
N VAL A 141 -3.55 -9.97 -6.74
CA VAL A 141 -4.33 -10.99 -7.43
C VAL A 141 -5.35 -11.53 -6.43
N GLN A 142 -6.64 -11.38 -6.71
CA GLN A 142 -7.73 -11.62 -5.77
C GLN A 142 -8.86 -12.45 -6.40
N GLY A 143 -9.47 -13.32 -5.58
CA GLY A 143 -10.60 -14.17 -5.93
C GLY A 143 -10.38 -15.66 -5.61
N PRO A 144 -11.42 -16.52 -5.72
CA PRO A 144 -11.34 -17.93 -5.40
C PRO A 144 -10.30 -18.71 -6.23
N ASP A 145 -10.03 -18.30 -7.47
CA ASP A 145 -9.16 -19.04 -8.40
C ASP A 145 -7.69 -18.59 -8.36
N THR A 146 -7.24 -17.98 -7.25
CA THR A 146 -5.91 -17.32 -7.17
C THR A 146 -4.81 -18.14 -6.51
N ARG A 147 -5.14 -19.31 -5.94
CA ARG A 147 -4.22 -20.18 -5.21
C ARG A 147 -3.74 -21.37 -6.02
#